data_AF-R7ULC1-F1
#
_entry.id   AF-R7ULC1-F1
#
_cell.length_a   1.000
_cell.length_b   1.000
_cell.length_c   1.000
_cell.angle_alpha   90.00
_cell.angle_beta   90.00
_cell.angle_gamma   90.00
#
_symmetry.space_group_name_H-M   'P 1'
#
loop_
_entity.id
_entity.type
_entity.pdbx_description
1 polymer ?
#
loop_
_entity_poly.entity_id
_entity_poly.type
_entity_poly.pdbx_seq_one_letter_code
_entity_poly.pdbx_strand_id
1 'polypeptide(L)'
;MAYSSGKNPFEEDDSWGGSSGVKNRYVTSGGPGTSPFDDDVGDDEFLRSKTRLEQAQDMKQNSMNNQLDSTRRALAAIYDSEAVGVSTAEELVHQGEQLDNVETKTDKINQDMRTSQRHLTSIKSVFGGIKNWWKGEDKKVEEVKPPPKRESRLQSTLDEAPEHMRAANREHPAMRVKTDTSGFYDDADSGAAEYSQPQKKKSQAFQEYDRQFNENIDEMSTGMGRLKSLAMGLGDEIATQNDQLDRINVKVERADIKLRDQNRQMNHILK
;
A
#
# COMPACT_ATOMS: atom_id res chain seq x y z
N MET A 1 -40.82 -1.27 -22.14
CA MET A 1 -39.56 -0.54 -21.88
C MET A 1 -38.42 -1.45 -22.33
N ALA A 2 -37.74 -1.08 -23.41
CA ALA A 2 -36.69 -1.88 -24.03
C ALA A 2 -35.35 -1.63 -23.34
N TYR A 3 -34.64 -2.70 -22.97
CA TYR A 3 -33.24 -2.64 -22.57
C TYR A 3 -32.37 -3.02 -23.77
N SER A 4 -31.46 -2.12 -24.16
CA SER A 4 -30.46 -2.36 -25.20
C SER A 4 -29.35 -3.25 -24.64
N SER A 5 -29.20 -4.47 -25.16
CA SER A 5 -28.02 -5.30 -24.89
C SER A 5 -26.85 -4.81 -25.75
N GLY A 6 -25.89 -4.13 -25.13
CA GLY A 6 -24.59 -3.88 -25.72
C GLY A 6 -23.87 -5.21 -25.92
N LYS A 7 -23.40 -5.46 -27.15
CA LYS A 7 -22.64 -6.66 -27.51
C LYS A 7 -21.26 -6.61 -26.86
N ASN A 8 -20.88 -7.70 -26.21
CA ASN A 8 -19.53 -7.94 -25.72
C ASN A 8 -18.58 -8.13 -26.92
N PRO A 9 -17.41 -7.46 -26.95
CA PRO A 9 -16.46 -7.54 -28.06
C PRO A 9 -15.49 -8.72 -27.98
N PHE A 10 -15.82 -9.77 -27.22
CA PHE A 10 -14.93 -10.90 -26.89
C PHE A 10 -15.54 -12.30 -27.13
N GLU A 11 -16.63 -12.45 -27.91
CA GLU A 11 -17.10 -13.78 -28.32
C GLU A 11 -16.52 -14.17 -29.68
N GLU A 12 -15.58 -15.11 -29.60
CA GLU A 12 -14.77 -15.76 -30.63
C GLU A 12 -15.55 -16.87 -31.38
N ASP A 13 -15.22 -17.11 -32.66
CA ASP A 13 -15.36 -18.47 -33.24
C ASP A 13 -14.20 -18.81 -34.20
N ASP A 14 -13.09 -19.27 -33.61
CA ASP A 14 -12.13 -20.14 -34.28
C ASP A 14 -12.80 -21.51 -34.57
N SER A 15 -12.97 -21.85 -35.85
CA SER A 15 -13.24 -23.23 -36.26
C SER A 15 -12.47 -23.61 -37.52
N TRP A 16 -11.42 -24.40 -37.31
CA TRP A 16 -10.52 -24.95 -38.32
C TRP A 16 -10.92 -26.42 -38.60
N GLY A 17 -11.07 -26.78 -39.89
CA GLY A 17 -10.93 -28.16 -40.38
C GLY A 17 -12.18 -28.83 -40.96
N GLY A 18 -12.07 -29.31 -42.21
CA GLY A 18 -13.05 -30.24 -42.80
C GLY A 18 -13.03 -30.36 -44.33
N SER A 19 -12.12 -31.19 -44.86
CA SER A 19 -11.97 -31.58 -46.27
C SER A 19 -13.23 -32.20 -46.90
N SER A 20 -13.46 -31.95 -48.22
CA SER A 20 -13.72 -32.97 -49.27
C SER A 20 -14.45 -32.37 -50.49
N GLY A 21 -13.95 -32.62 -51.71
CA GLY A 21 -14.81 -32.58 -52.92
C GLY A 21 -14.18 -32.00 -54.19
N VAL A 22 -13.27 -32.75 -54.81
CA VAL A 22 -12.79 -32.55 -56.19
C VAL A 22 -13.96 -32.55 -57.18
N LYS A 23 -14.09 -31.53 -58.03
CA LYS A 23 -14.59 -31.66 -59.41
C LYS A 23 -13.88 -30.70 -60.37
N ASN A 24 -12.95 -31.26 -61.13
CA ASN A 24 -12.41 -30.72 -62.37
C ASN A 24 -13.53 -30.26 -63.31
N ARG A 25 -13.39 -29.06 -63.88
CA ARG A 25 -13.84 -28.75 -65.23
C ARG A 25 -12.81 -27.87 -65.92
N TYR A 26 -12.00 -28.52 -66.76
CA TYR A 26 -11.33 -27.86 -67.87
C TYR A 26 -12.41 -27.42 -68.86
N VAL A 27 -12.48 -26.11 -69.15
CA VAL A 27 -12.99 -25.62 -70.43
C VAL A 27 -11.99 -24.59 -70.93
N THR A 28 -11.32 -24.97 -72.01
CA THR A 28 -10.43 -24.13 -72.79
C THR A 28 -11.28 -23.44 -73.86
N SER A 29 -11.17 -22.13 -74.00
CA SER A 29 -11.52 -21.46 -75.25
C SER A 29 -10.61 -20.25 -75.41
N GLY A 30 -9.67 -20.35 -76.35
CA GLY A 30 -8.76 -19.28 -76.72
C GLY A 30 -9.40 -18.25 -77.63
N GLY A 31 -8.84 -17.04 -77.59
CA GLY A 31 -8.97 -15.98 -78.58
C GLY A 31 -7.69 -15.11 -78.53
N PRO A 32 -7.07 -14.75 -79.67
CA PRO A 32 -5.77 -14.07 -79.72
C PRO A 32 -5.90 -12.55 -79.93
N GLY A 33 -4.97 -11.75 -79.38
CA GLY A 33 -4.75 -10.37 -79.84
C GLY A 33 -4.26 -9.34 -78.81
N THR A 34 -2.94 -9.18 -78.77
CA THR A 34 -2.16 -7.92 -78.65
C THR A 34 -2.29 -6.99 -77.42
N SER A 35 -1.16 -6.93 -76.68
CA SER A 35 -0.51 -5.98 -75.72
C SER A 35 -0.96 -4.50 -75.71
N PRO A 36 -0.50 -3.55 -74.83
CA PRO A 36 0.65 -3.52 -73.89
C PRO A 36 0.46 -2.61 -72.63
N PHE A 37 0.39 -3.16 -71.42
CA PHE A 37 0.59 -2.37 -70.17
C PHE A 37 1.31 -3.32 -69.21
N ASP A 38 2.64 -3.24 -69.17
CA ASP A 38 3.40 -2.42 -68.22
C ASP A 38 3.12 -2.82 -66.76
N ASP A 39 4.19 -3.34 -66.19
CA ASP A 39 4.50 -3.50 -64.77
C ASP A 39 3.90 -2.39 -63.88
N ASP A 40 3.31 -2.77 -62.75
CA ASP A 40 3.30 -2.03 -61.46
C ASP A 40 2.21 -2.58 -60.51
N VAL A 41 2.25 -3.88 -60.20
CA VAL A 41 1.37 -4.48 -59.16
C VAL A 41 2.17 -5.08 -58.00
N GLY A 42 3.51 -5.08 -58.07
CA GLY A 42 4.37 -5.62 -57.02
C GLY A 42 4.77 -4.58 -55.96
N ASP A 43 4.76 -3.32 -56.36
CA ASP A 43 5.25 -2.15 -55.65
C ASP A 43 4.19 -1.61 -54.68
N ASP A 44 2.90 -1.62 -55.05
CA ASP A 44 1.79 -1.26 -54.15
C ASP A 44 1.59 -2.27 -53.00
N GLU A 45 1.77 -3.57 -53.26
CA GLU A 45 1.70 -4.61 -52.23
C GLU A 45 2.93 -4.58 -51.30
N PHE A 46 4.12 -4.36 -51.86
CA PHE A 46 5.35 -4.17 -51.09
C PHE A 46 5.28 -2.93 -50.19
N LEU A 47 4.81 -1.80 -50.71
CA LEU A 47 4.62 -0.56 -49.93
C LEU A 47 3.58 -0.76 -48.82
N ARG A 48 2.44 -1.39 -49.09
CA ARG A 48 1.43 -1.74 -48.06
C ARG A 48 1.97 -2.67 -46.99
N SER A 49 2.77 -3.67 -47.37
CA SER A 49 3.38 -4.62 -46.43
C SER A 49 4.38 -3.92 -45.50
N LYS A 50 5.16 -2.98 -46.04
CA LYS A 50 6.10 -2.15 -45.30
C LYS A 50 5.38 -1.22 -44.33
N THR A 51 4.31 -0.55 -44.76
CA THR A 51 3.49 0.31 -43.90
C THR A 51 2.85 -0.47 -42.75
N ARG A 52 2.31 -1.68 -43.00
CA ARG A 52 1.76 -2.54 -41.93
C ARG A 52 2.83 -2.97 -40.92
N LEU A 53 4.03 -3.29 -41.39
CA LEU A 53 5.13 -3.70 -40.52
C LEU A 53 5.62 -2.54 -39.65
N GLU A 54 5.73 -1.34 -40.21
CA GLU A 54 6.04 -0.12 -39.47
C GLU A 54 4.96 0.17 -38.43
N GLN A 55 3.69 0.12 -38.82
CA GLN A 55 2.57 0.34 -37.90
C GLN A 55 2.55 -0.69 -36.75
N ALA A 56 2.84 -1.96 -37.04
CA ALA A 56 2.94 -3.00 -36.02
C ALA A 56 4.12 -2.78 -35.05
N GLN A 57 5.26 -2.26 -35.55
CA GLN A 57 6.41 -1.90 -34.72
C GLN A 57 6.10 -0.70 -33.83
N ASP A 58 5.42 0.33 -34.36
CA ASP A 58 4.99 1.50 -33.60
C ASP A 58 3.99 1.12 -32.50
N MET A 59 3.01 0.26 -32.82
CA MET A 59 2.09 -0.28 -31.81
C MET A 59 2.82 -1.04 -30.71
N LYS A 60 3.80 -1.88 -31.06
CA LYS A 60 4.62 -2.60 -30.09
C LYS A 60 5.40 -1.63 -29.19
N GLN A 61 6.04 -0.62 -29.77
CA GLN A 61 6.81 0.37 -29.03
C GLN A 61 5.93 1.18 -28.08
N ASN A 62 4.76 1.61 -28.54
CA ASN A 62 3.79 2.33 -27.72
C ASN A 62 3.27 1.46 -26.58
N SER A 63 2.96 0.19 -26.83
CA SER A 63 2.56 -0.75 -25.78
C SER A 63 3.65 -0.94 -24.73
N MET A 64 4.90 -1.09 -25.15
CA MET A 64 6.06 -1.20 -24.25
C MET A 64 6.20 0.07 -23.40
N ASN A 65 6.23 1.26 -24.00
CA ASN A 65 6.34 2.52 -23.27
C ASN A 65 5.20 2.69 -22.24
N ASN A 66 3.96 2.37 -22.63
CA ASN A 66 2.80 2.42 -21.74
C ASN A 66 2.93 1.46 -20.55
N GLN A 67 3.46 0.25 -20.76
CA GLN A 67 3.71 -0.73 -19.71
C GLN A 67 4.77 -0.21 -18.73
N LEU A 68 5.91 0.30 -19.21
CA LEU A 68 6.93 0.88 -18.34
C LEU A 68 6.38 2.06 -17.54
N ASP A 69 5.66 2.98 -18.17
CA ASP A 69 5.08 4.11 -17.46
C ASP A 69 4.04 3.67 -16.41
N SER A 70 3.29 2.61 -16.68
CA SER A 70 2.39 2.02 -15.68
C SER A 70 3.14 1.46 -14.48
N THR A 71 4.27 0.75 -14.69
CA THR A 71 5.10 0.23 -13.59
C THR A 71 5.71 1.35 -12.75
N ARG A 72 6.18 2.43 -13.39
CA ARG A 72 6.73 3.62 -12.70
C ARG A 72 5.68 4.30 -11.82
N ARG A 73 4.46 4.46 -12.32
CA ARG A 73 3.34 5.02 -11.54
C ARG A 73 2.97 4.12 -10.37
N ALA A 74 2.95 2.81 -10.57
CA ALA A 74 2.66 1.85 -9.51
C ALA A 74 3.73 1.88 -8.42
N LEU A 75 5.01 1.95 -8.79
CA LEU A 75 6.11 2.14 -7.83
C LEU A 75 5.98 3.43 -7.03
N ALA A 76 5.69 4.56 -7.70
CA ALA A 76 5.46 5.82 -7.02
C ALA A 76 4.32 5.71 -6.00
N ALA A 77 3.20 5.08 -6.38
CA ALA A 77 2.07 4.86 -5.48
C ALA A 77 2.42 3.95 -4.29
N ILE A 78 3.28 2.94 -4.49
CA ILE A 78 3.78 2.08 -3.41
C ILE A 78 4.62 2.90 -2.43
N TYR A 79 5.60 3.68 -2.91
CA TYR A 79 6.44 4.50 -2.06
C TYR A 79 5.65 5.57 -1.29
N ASP A 80 4.68 6.22 -1.93
CA ASP A 80 3.79 7.17 -1.27
C ASP A 80 2.96 6.48 -0.19
N SER A 81 2.45 5.27 -0.47
CA SER A 81 1.69 4.47 0.50
C SER A 81 2.56 4.01 1.68
N GLU A 82 3.82 3.67 1.44
CA GLU A 82 4.77 3.30 2.48
C GLU A 82 5.04 4.48 3.41
N ALA A 83 5.30 5.67 2.86
CA ALA A 83 5.54 6.87 3.66
C ALA A 83 4.33 7.23 4.55
N VAL A 84 3.13 7.21 3.99
CA VAL A 84 1.89 7.44 4.75
C VAL A 84 1.68 6.34 5.80
N GLY A 85 1.94 5.08 5.44
CA GLY A 85 1.83 3.93 6.33
C GLY A 85 2.79 4.00 7.52
N VAL A 86 4.03 4.42 7.31
CA VAL A 86 5.03 4.61 8.37
C VAL A 86 4.60 5.74 9.31
N SER A 87 4.19 6.89 8.80
CA SER A 87 3.70 7.98 9.64
C SER A 87 2.47 7.57 10.46
N THR A 88 1.57 6.80 9.86
CA THR A 88 0.41 6.23 10.57
C THR A 88 0.84 5.25 11.65
N ALA A 89 1.86 4.43 11.37
CA ALA A 89 2.38 3.46 12.32
C ALA A 89 3.02 4.14 13.54
N GLU A 90 3.81 5.19 13.32
CA GLU A 90 4.41 6.00 14.39
C GLU A 90 3.34 6.61 15.29
N GLU A 91 2.28 7.17 14.69
CA GLU A 91 1.16 7.75 15.42
C GLU A 91 0.39 6.71 16.23
N LEU A 92 0.12 5.52 15.66
CA LEU A 92 -0.52 4.44 16.42
C LEU A 92 0.33 3.97 17.60
N VAL A 93 1.65 3.85 17.43
CA VAL A 93 2.56 3.54 18.54
C VAL A 93 2.45 4.61 19.63
N HIS A 94 2.45 5.89 19.26
CA HIS A 94 2.29 6.98 20.22
C HIS A 94 0.94 6.92 20.94
N GLN A 95 -0.16 6.66 20.22
CA GLN A 95 -1.49 6.51 20.80
C GLN A 95 -1.56 5.31 21.76
N GLY A 96 -0.88 4.21 21.45
CA GLY A 96 -0.75 3.06 22.35
C GLY A 96 -0.14 3.45 23.70
N GLU A 97 0.94 4.24 23.69
CA GLU A 97 1.55 4.76 24.93
C GLU A 97 0.61 5.69 25.71
N GLN A 98 -0.19 6.51 25.01
CA GLN A 98 -1.19 7.36 25.65
C GLN A 98 -2.28 6.51 26.33
N LEU A 99 -2.77 5.46 25.67
CA LEU A 99 -3.76 4.55 26.25
C LEU A 99 -3.20 3.80 27.47
N ASP A 100 -1.94 3.37 27.44
CA ASP A 100 -1.27 2.77 28.61
C ASP A 100 -1.21 3.72 29.81
N ASN A 101 -0.93 5.00 29.56
CA ASN A 101 -0.96 6.03 30.58
C ASN A 101 -2.38 6.25 31.14
N VAL A 102 -3.40 6.26 30.27
CA VAL A 102 -4.80 6.38 30.69
C VAL A 102 -5.22 5.18 31.53
N GLU A 103 -4.90 3.96 31.09
CA GLU A 103 -5.23 2.74 31.83
C GLU A 103 -4.60 2.76 33.24
N THR A 104 -3.32 3.12 33.33
CA THR A 104 -2.60 3.24 34.60
C THR A 104 -3.22 4.29 35.52
N LYS A 105 -3.58 5.45 34.98
CA LYS A 105 -4.26 6.52 35.75
C LYS A 105 -5.64 6.05 36.23
N THR A 106 -6.41 5.37 35.39
CA THR A 106 -7.72 4.85 35.78
C THR A 106 -7.62 3.76 36.85
N ASP A 107 -6.59 2.91 36.80
CA ASP A 107 -6.32 1.92 37.85
C ASP A 107 -5.97 2.61 39.18
N LYS A 108 -5.12 3.64 39.14
CA LYS A 108 -4.79 4.46 40.31
C LYS A 108 -6.03 5.12 40.91
N ILE A 109 -6.89 5.73 40.08
CA ILE A 109 -8.17 6.30 40.54
C ILE A 109 -8.98 5.21 41.25
N ASN A 110 -9.13 4.03 40.66
CA ASN A 110 -9.87 2.94 41.29
C ASN A 110 -9.27 2.49 42.63
N GLN A 111 -7.95 2.51 42.78
CA GLN A 111 -7.26 2.21 44.04
C GLN A 111 -7.47 3.31 45.07
N ASP A 112 -7.26 4.57 44.69
CA ASP A 112 -7.44 5.74 45.54
C ASP A 112 -8.87 5.80 46.07
N MET A 113 -9.85 5.50 45.21
CA MET A 113 -11.25 5.38 45.59
C MET A 113 -11.49 4.31 46.66
N ARG A 114 -10.81 3.16 46.64
CA ARG A 114 -10.94 2.17 47.73
C ARG A 114 -10.39 2.71 49.05
N THR A 115 -9.29 3.45 48.99
CA THR A 115 -8.67 4.08 50.18
C THR A 115 -9.57 5.20 50.72
N SER A 116 -10.10 6.06 49.85
CA SER A 116 -11.08 7.09 50.19
C SER A 116 -12.32 6.50 50.86
N GLN A 117 -12.84 5.35 50.39
CA GLN A 117 -13.98 4.69 51.03
C GLN A 117 -13.67 4.26 52.47
N ARG A 118 -12.45 3.74 52.73
CA ARG A 118 -12.02 3.38 54.09
C ARG A 118 -11.94 4.62 54.98
N HIS A 119 -11.39 5.72 54.47
CA HIS A 119 -11.33 6.97 55.21
C HIS A 119 -12.72 7.53 55.50
N LEU A 120 -13.64 7.58 54.53
CA LEU A 120 -15.02 8.01 54.77
C LEU A 120 -15.72 7.14 55.83
N THR A 121 -15.51 5.83 55.80
CA THR A 121 -16.06 4.90 56.82
C THR A 121 -15.45 5.15 58.20
N SER A 122 -14.16 5.48 58.27
CA SER A 122 -13.48 5.85 59.51
C SER A 122 -13.98 7.18 60.08
N ILE A 123 -14.26 8.17 59.23
CA ILE A 123 -14.82 9.47 59.62
C ILE A 123 -16.25 9.32 60.15
N LYS A 124 -17.06 8.45 59.55
CA LYS A 124 -18.39 8.10 60.12
C LYS A 124 -18.27 7.48 61.52
N SER A 125 -17.18 6.77 61.82
CA SER A 125 -17.00 6.01 63.07
C SER A 125 -16.41 6.83 64.24
N VAL A 126 -15.83 8.00 64.01
CA VAL A 126 -15.29 8.87 65.09
C VAL A 126 -16.35 9.56 65.94
N PHE A 127 -17.63 9.51 65.55
CA PHE A 127 -18.74 9.92 66.42
C PHE A 127 -19.14 8.83 67.45
N GLY A 128 -18.43 7.69 67.54
CA GLY A 128 -18.84 6.57 68.41
C GLY A 128 -17.78 5.64 69.04
N GLY A 129 -16.46 5.79 68.83
CA GLY A 129 -15.52 4.84 69.49
C GLY A 129 -14.03 5.05 69.25
N ILE A 130 -13.39 5.83 70.13
CA ILE A 130 -11.98 6.26 70.04
C ILE A 130 -10.97 5.25 70.62
N LYS A 131 -11.16 3.92 70.48
CA LYS A 131 -10.26 2.94 71.14
C LYS A 131 -9.44 2.02 70.24
N ASN A 132 -9.70 1.93 68.95
CA ASN A 132 -9.00 0.96 68.07
C ASN A 132 -8.03 1.57 67.04
N TRP A 133 -7.80 2.88 67.04
CA TRP A 133 -6.99 3.57 66.02
C TRP A 133 -5.46 3.51 66.22
N TRP A 134 -4.96 2.87 67.28
CA TRP A 134 -3.53 2.85 67.63
C TRP A 134 -2.83 1.50 67.50
N LYS A 135 -3.53 0.46 67.00
CA LYS A 135 -2.88 -0.84 66.77
C LYS A 135 -2.62 -1.00 65.27
N GLY A 136 -1.40 -0.59 64.90
CA GLY A 136 -0.92 -0.57 63.53
C GLY A 136 -0.90 -1.93 62.86
N GLU A 137 -1.07 -1.89 61.54
CA GLU A 137 -0.56 -2.89 60.64
C GLU A 137 -0.13 -2.15 59.38
N ASP A 138 1.18 -2.02 59.21
CA ASP A 138 1.84 -1.54 58.00
C ASP A 138 1.59 -2.54 56.87
N LYS A 139 0.43 -2.44 56.22
CA LYS A 139 0.25 -3.06 54.91
C LYS A 139 0.99 -2.20 53.91
N LYS A 140 2.24 -2.60 53.63
CA LYS A 140 3.02 -2.16 52.47
C LYS A 140 2.06 -2.00 51.29
N VAL A 141 1.87 -0.76 50.86
CA VAL A 141 1.24 -0.45 49.59
C VAL A 141 2.15 -1.07 48.56
N GLU A 142 1.71 -2.16 47.93
CA GLU A 142 2.44 -2.76 46.82
C GLU A 142 2.65 -1.67 45.78
N GLU A 143 3.93 -1.37 45.57
CA GLU A 143 4.42 -0.50 44.52
C GLU A 143 3.93 -1.07 43.20
N VAL A 144 3.03 -0.35 42.53
CA VAL A 144 2.55 -0.70 41.19
C VAL A 144 3.77 -0.64 40.29
N LYS A 145 4.36 -1.81 40.01
CA LYS A 145 5.41 -1.94 39.00
C LYS A 145 4.89 -1.33 37.71
N PRO A 146 5.70 -0.51 37.00
CA PRO A 146 5.29 -0.01 35.70
C PRO A 146 4.91 -1.22 34.83
N PRO A 147 3.81 -1.15 34.06
CA PRO A 147 3.46 -2.22 33.15
C PRO A 147 4.66 -2.48 32.22
N PRO A 148 4.92 -3.76 31.86
CA PRO A 148 5.94 -4.04 30.86
C PRO A 148 5.63 -3.24 29.60
N LYS A 149 6.63 -2.55 29.05
CA LYS A 149 6.51 -1.89 27.75
C LYS A 149 5.94 -2.92 26.78
N ARG A 150 4.84 -2.57 26.11
CA ARG A 150 4.27 -3.41 25.08
C ARG A 150 5.27 -3.44 23.92
N GLU A 151 5.91 -4.58 23.73
CA GLU A 151 6.63 -4.89 22.49
C GLU A 151 5.57 -5.01 21.39
N SER A 152 5.16 -3.88 20.82
CA SER A 152 4.21 -3.87 19.73
C SER A 152 4.90 -4.44 18.49
N ARG A 153 4.28 -5.42 17.84
CA ARG A 153 4.73 -5.91 16.53
C ARG A 153 4.90 -4.77 15.53
N LEU A 154 4.10 -3.71 15.65
CA LEU A 154 4.20 -2.53 14.82
C LEU A 154 5.54 -1.80 15.04
N GLN A 155 5.99 -1.67 16.29
CA GLN A 155 7.31 -1.11 16.60
C GLN A 155 8.42 -1.96 15.97
N SER A 156 8.32 -3.29 16.06
CA SER A 156 9.30 -4.18 15.41
C SER A 156 9.31 -4.01 13.88
N THR A 157 8.13 -3.86 13.24
CA THR A 157 8.06 -3.63 11.78
C THR A 157 8.60 -2.26 11.37
N LEU A 158 8.40 -1.23 12.20
CA LEU A 158 9.03 0.07 12.03
C LEU A 158 10.55 -0.01 12.22
N ASP A 159 11.00 -0.85 13.15
CA ASP A 159 12.41 -1.05 13.46
C ASP A 159 13.19 -1.80 12.40
N GLU A 160 12.54 -2.76 11.75
CA GLU A 160 13.10 -3.53 10.63
C GLU A 160 12.93 -2.82 9.28
N ALA A 161 12.14 -1.74 9.22
CA ALA A 161 11.90 -0.99 7.99
C ALA A 161 13.21 -0.41 7.42
N PRO A 162 13.50 -0.61 6.12
CA PRO A 162 14.68 -0.04 5.47
C PRO A 162 14.71 1.50 5.53
N GLU A 163 15.92 2.04 5.58
CA GLU A 163 16.20 3.49 5.76
C GLU A 163 15.44 4.40 4.79
N HIS A 164 15.20 4.00 3.53
CA HIS A 164 14.46 4.84 2.58
C HIS A 164 13.01 5.08 2.99
N MET A 165 12.37 4.13 3.67
CA MET A 165 11.02 4.31 4.22
C MET A 165 11.03 5.26 5.42
N ARG A 166 12.10 5.26 6.23
CA ARG A 166 12.27 6.14 7.39
C ARG A 166 12.70 7.55 7.00
N ALA A 167 13.53 7.67 5.96
CA ALA A 167 14.04 8.93 5.43
C ALA A 167 13.01 9.69 4.59
N ALA A 168 11.98 9.02 4.08
CA ALA A 168 10.86 9.67 3.37
C ALA A 168 10.16 10.75 4.22
N ASN A 169 10.24 10.65 5.55
CA ASN A 169 9.68 11.62 6.48
C ASN A 169 10.59 12.85 6.73
N ARG A 170 11.83 12.87 6.21
CA ARG A 170 12.78 13.98 6.43
C ARG A 170 13.00 14.87 5.22
N GLU A 171 12.84 14.37 4.01
CA GLU A 171 12.95 15.17 2.79
C GLU A 171 12.03 14.56 1.71
N HIS A 172 10.86 15.16 1.46
CA HIS A 172 9.97 14.69 0.38
C HIS A 172 10.68 14.84 -0.99
N PRO A 173 11.02 13.74 -1.69
CA PRO A 173 11.65 13.78 -3.01
C PRO A 173 10.66 14.20 -4.13
N ALA A 174 9.37 14.36 -3.81
CA ALA A 174 8.34 14.83 -4.74
C ALA A 174 8.55 16.27 -5.25
N MET A 175 9.48 17.06 -4.68
CA MET A 175 9.93 18.35 -5.24
C MET A 175 11.26 18.27 -6.00
N ARG A 176 11.90 17.10 -6.09
CA ARG A 176 13.08 16.90 -6.94
C ARG A 176 12.63 16.35 -8.28
N VAL A 177 11.88 17.18 -9.01
CA VAL A 177 11.74 17.04 -10.47
C VAL A 177 13.12 17.31 -11.05
N LYS A 178 13.97 16.28 -11.10
CA LYS A 178 15.12 16.27 -12.00
C LYS A 178 14.59 16.00 -13.41
N THR A 179 14.06 17.03 -14.04
CA THR A 179 14.04 17.12 -15.51
C THR A 179 15.46 17.41 -15.98
N ASP A 180 16.37 16.44 -15.82
CA ASP A 180 17.66 16.48 -16.49
C ASP A 180 17.42 16.01 -17.94
N THR A 181 16.84 16.91 -18.74
CA THR A 181 16.68 16.77 -20.20
C THR A 181 17.85 17.41 -20.97
N SER A 182 18.92 17.80 -20.27
CA SER A 182 20.12 18.35 -20.89
C SER A 182 21.08 17.22 -21.25
N GLY A 183 20.85 16.58 -22.39
CA GLY A 183 21.83 15.60 -22.92
C GLY A 183 21.49 14.91 -24.24
N PHE A 184 20.39 15.26 -24.92
CA PHE A 184 19.95 14.50 -26.12
C PHE A 184 20.07 15.24 -27.47
N TYR A 185 20.80 16.33 -27.56
CA TYR A 185 21.20 16.87 -28.86
C TYR A 185 22.60 17.45 -28.77
N ASP A 186 23.60 16.69 -29.23
CA ASP A 186 24.73 17.28 -29.91
C ASP A 186 25.12 16.39 -31.08
N ASP A 187 24.76 16.87 -32.26
CA ASP A 187 25.09 16.35 -33.58
C ASP A 187 26.28 17.19 -34.07
N ALA A 188 27.46 16.60 -34.21
CA ALA A 188 28.45 16.99 -35.21
C ALA A 188 29.69 16.08 -35.21
N ASP A 189 29.92 15.50 -36.39
CA ASP A 189 31.22 15.25 -37.01
C ASP A 189 32.01 13.97 -36.64
N SER A 190 31.96 12.99 -37.54
CA SER A 190 33.15 12.63 -38.35
C SER A 190 32.82 11.48 -39.31
N GLY A 191 33.16 11.69 -40.58
CA GLY A 191 32.89 10.76 -41.65
C GLY A 191 33.73 9.48 -41.60
N ALA A 192 33.08 8.36 -41.88
CA ALA A 192 33.66 7.24 -42.62
C ALA A 192 32.49 6.37 -43.13
N ALA A 193 32.35 6.27 -44.45
CA ALA A 193 31.42 5.38 -45.09
C ALA A 193 31.88 3.94 -44.86
N GLU A 194 31.24 3.24 -43.92
CA GLU A 194 31.42 1.81 -43.73
C GLU A 194 30.07 1.10 -43.88
N TYR A 195 29.94 0.33 -44.96
CA TYR A 195 28.85 -0.61 -45.20
C TYR A 195 28.91 -1.70 -44.11
N SER A 196 28.12 -1.55 -43.05
CA SER A 196 27.94 -2.63 -42.07
C SER A 196 26.49 -2.73 -41.60
N GLN A 197 26.03 -3.98 -41.53
CA GLN A 197 24.64 -4.43 -41.51
C GLN A 197 23.75 -3.82 -40.40
N PRO A 198 22.48 -3.46 -40.68
CA PRO A 198 21.61 -2.76 -39.73
C PRO A 198 20.74 -3.70 -38.87
N GLN A 199 21.30 -4.73 -38.22
CA GLN A 199 20.46 -5.74 -37.52
C GLN A 199 20.74 -5.92 -36.01
N LYS A 200 21.83 -5.38 -35.44
CA LYS A 200 22.18 -5.61 -34.01
C LYS A 200 21.71 -4.54 -33.02
N LYS A 201 21.21 -3.38 -33.47
CA LYS A 201 20.80 -2.29 -32.56
C LYS A 201 19.41 -2.46 -31.94
N LYS A 202 18.48 -3.15 -32.62
CA LYS A 202 17.11 -3.36 -32.11
C LYS A 202 17.05 -4.35 -30.93
N SER A 203 18.01 -5.27 -30.81
CA SER A 203 18.05 -6.23 -29.69
C SER A 203 18.46 -5.57 -28.37
N GLN A 204 19.32 -4.55 -28.40
CA GLN A 204 19.78 -3.87 -27.18
C GLN A 204 18.70 -2.99 -26.56
N ALA A 205 17.94 -2.24 -27.37
CA ALA A 205 16.86 -1.40 -26.87
C ALA A 205 15.73 -2.24 -26.22
N PHE A 206 15.42 -3.40 -26.79
CA PHE A 206 14.45 -4.33 -26.21
C PHE A 206 14.98 -5.00 -24.94
N GLN A 207 16.26 -5.36 -24.88
CA GLN A 207 16.88 -5.91 -23.67
C GLN A 207 16.88 -4.91 -22.52
N GLU A 208 17.15 -3.63 -22.80
CA GLU A 208 17.11 -2.58 -21.78
C GLU A 208 15.68 -2.31 -21.30
N TYR A 209 14.70 -2.33 -22.21
CA TYR A 209 13.28 -2.30 -21.87
C TYR A 209 12.91 -3.45 -20.90
N ASP A 210 13.21 -4.69 -21.29
CA ASP A 210 12.88 -5.87 -20.49
C ASP A 210 13.58 -5.83 -19.13
N ARG A 211 14.83 -5.36 -19.08
CA ARG A 211 15.58 -5.18 -17.83
C ARG A 211 14.88 -4.20 -16.90
N GLN A 212 14.57 -2.98 -17.38
CA GLN A 212 13.88 -1.96 -16.57
C GLN A 212 12.48 -2.41 -16.14
N PHE A 213 11.76 -3.08 -17.04
CA PHE A 213 10.42 -3.57 -16.73
C PHE A 213 10.46 -4.62 -15.62
N ASN A 214 11.34 -5.62 -15.73
CA ASN A 214 11.47 -6.65 -14.69
C ASN A 214 11.99 -6.08 -13.38
N GLU A 215 12.97 -5.17 -13.42
CA GLU A 215 13.49 -4.47 -12.24
C GLU A 215 12.37 -3.72 -11.50
N ASN A 216 11.53 -2.98 -12.24
CA ASN A 216 10.38 -2.28 -11.64
C ASN A 216 9.38 -3.26 -11.02
N ILE A 217 9.08 -4.40 -11.67
CA ILE A 217 8.14 -5.40 -11.15
C ILE A 217 8.68 -6.07 -9.88
N ASP A 218 9.97 -6.36 -9.82
CA ASP A 218 10.62 -6.94 -8.63
C ASP A 218 10.61 -5.94 -7.46
N GLU A 219 10.89 -4.66 -7.73
CA GLU A 219 10.75 -3.59 -6.74
C GLU A 219 9.31 -3.45 -6.25
N MET A 220 8.33 -3.50 -7.17
CA MET A 220 6.91 -3.46 -6.81
C MET A 220 6.52 -4.64 -5.93
N SER A 221 7.00 -5.85 -6.24
CA SER A 221 6.73 -7.05 -5.44
C SER A 221 7.29 -6.90 -4.02
N THR A 222 8.52 -6.40 -3.92
CA THR A 222 9.17 -6.15 -2.63
C THR A 222 8.42 -5.09 -1.84
N GLY A 223 8.07 -3.96 -2.45
CA GLY A 223 7.33 -2.87 -1.80
C GLY A 223 5.92 -3.29 -1.37
N MET A 224 5.21 -4.07 -2.18
CA MET A 224 3.94 -4.67 -1.76
C MET A 224 4.10 -5.62 -0.57
N GLY A 225 5.22 -6.35 -0.49
CA GLY A 225 5.58 -7.15 0.67
C GLY A 225 5.74 -6.31 1.94
N ARG A 226 6.42 -5.15 1.84
CA ARG A 226 6.61 -4.21 2.95
C ARG A 226 5.30 -3.57 3.38
N LEU A 227 4.50 -3.09 2.43
CA LEU A 227 3.15 -2.59 2.67
C LEU A 227 2.26 -3.61 3.37
N LYS A 228 2.34 -4.89 2.98
CA LYS A 228 1.62 -5.96 3.66
C LYS A 228 2.06 -6.12 5.11
N SER A 229 3.37 -6.16 5.37
CA SER A 229 3.90 -6.26 6.74
C SER A 229 3.46 -5.06 7.60
N LEU A 230 3.52 -3.84 7.05
CA LEU A 230 3.01 -2.64 7.71
C LEU A 230 1.51 -2.75 7.98
N ALA A 231 0.70 -3.11 6.99
CA ALA A 231 -0.74 -3.26 7.14
C ALA A 231 -1.13 -4.30 8.21
N MET A 232 -0.40 -5.42 8.28
CA MET A 232 -0.59 -6.41 9.34
C MET A 232 -0.21 -5.86 10.71
N GLY A 233 0.92 -5.16 10.84
CA GLY A 233 1.33 -4.52 12.09
C GLY A 233 0.34 -3.47 12.56
N LEU A 234 -0.15 -2.62 11.65
CA LEU A 234 -1.18 -1.61 11.92
C LEU A 234 -2.48 -2.28 12.40
N GLY A 235 -2.89 -3.37 11.75
CA GLY A 235 -4.08 -4.13 12.13
C GLY A 235 -3.97 -4.76 13.53
N ASP A 236 -2.84 -5.40 13.84
CA ASP A 236 -2.57 -5.99 15.15
C ASP A 236 -2.56 -4.92 16.26
N GLU A 237 -1.97 -3.74 16.01
CA GLU A 237 -1.94 -2.62 16.95
C GLU A 237 -3.35 -2.05 17.20
N ILE A 238 -4.13 -1.81 16.15
CA ILE A 238 -5.51 -1.32 16.28
C ILE A 238 -6.36 -2.30 17.09
N ALA A 239 -6.27 -3.61 16.81
CA ALA A 239 -7.01 -4.62 17.57
C ALA A 239 -6.62 -4.59 19.05
N THR A 240 -5.32 -4.49 19.35
CA THR A 240 -4.80 -4.41 20.73
C THR A 240 -5.30 -3.15 21.45
N GLN A 241 -5.31 -2.01 20.77
CA GLN A 241 -5.80 -0.74 21.32
C GLN A 241 -7.32 -0.77 21.55
N ASN A 242 -8.10 -1.38 20.66
CA ASN A 242 -9.54 -1.55 20.85
C ASN A 242 -9.85 -2.37 22.10
N ASP A 243 -9.17 -3.51 22.28
CA ASP A 243 -9.31 -4.33 23.49
C ASP A 243 -8.92 -3.55 24.75
N GLN A 244 -7.92 -2.67 24.66
CA GLN A 244 -7.54 -1.79 25.76
C GLN A 244 -8.59 -0.73 26.07
N LEU A 245 -9.15 -0.09 25.05
CA LEU A 245 -10.21 0.90 25.20
C LEU A 245 -11.43 0.31 25.92
N ASP A 246 -11.82 -0.93 25.59
CA ASP A 246 -12.92 -1.61 26.28
C ASP A 246 -12.62 -1.82 27.77
N ARG A 247 -11.40 -2.27 28.12
CA ARG A 247 -10.98 -2.40 29.52
C ARG A 247 -10.97 -1.07 30.25
N ILE A 248 -10.42 -0.03 29.63
CA ILE A 248 -10.38 1.33 30.19
C ILE A 248 -11.80 1.82 30.43
N ASN A 249 -12.70 1.65 29.47
CA ASN A 249 -14.09 2.11 29.57
C ASN A 249 -14.79 1.49 30.78
N VAL A 250 -14.69 0.18 30.97
CA VAL A 250 -15.25 -0.52 32.14
C VAL A 250 -14.62 -0.03 33.45
N LYS A 251 -13.30 0.22 33.47
CA LYS A 251 -12.60 0.73 34.66
C LYS A 251 -13.03 2.17 34.99
N VAL A 252 -13.22 3.02 33.98
CA VAL A 252 -13.68 4.41 34.11
C VAL A 252 -15.12 4.46 34.62
N GLU A 253 -16.03 3.66 34.07
CA GLU A 253 -17.42 3.60 34.52
C GLU A 253 -17.51 3.20 36.01
N ARG A 254 -16.74 2.19 36.42
CA ARG A 254 -16.65 1.79 37.84
C ARG A 254 -16.09 2.89 38.73
N ALA A 255 -15.11 3.66 38.24
CA ALA A 255 -14.55 4.78 38.97
C ALA A 255 -15.59 5.91 39.14
N ASP A 256 -16.32 6.25 38.07
CA ASP A 256 -17.36 7.28 38.08
C ASP A 256 -18.49 6.96 39.07
N ILE A 257 -18.99 5.72 39.06
CA ILE A 257 -20.03 5.27 40.01
C ILE A 257 -19.54 5.44 41.46
N LYS A 258 -18.33 4.96 41.77
CA LYS A 258 -17.76 5.09 43.12
C LYS A 258 -17.56 6.55 43.50
N LEU A 259 -17.12 7.40 42.56
CA LEU A 259 -16.87 8.83 42.79
C LEU A 259 -18.16 9.54 43.18
N ARG A 260 -19.25 9.26 42.47
CA ARG A 260 -20.58 9.80 42.78
C ARG A 260 -21.07 9.36 44.17
N ASP A 261 -20.90 8.08 44.51
CA ASP A 261 -21.32 7.57 45.81
C ASP A 261 -20.50 8.15 46.97
N GLN A 262 -19.17 8.27 46.80
CA GLN A 262 -18.31 8.90 47.80
C GLN A 262 -18.58 10.38 47.97
N ASN A 263 -18.84 11.09 46.87
CA ASN A 263 -19.21 12.50 46.92
C ASN A 263 -20.53 12.70 47.70
N ARG A 264 -21.54 11.83 47.48
CA ARG A 264 -22.78 11.83 48.27
C ARG A 264 -22.52 11.57 49.75
N GLN A 265 -21.70 10.58 50.09
CA GLN A 265 -21.34 10.26 51.48
C GLN A 265 -20.62 11.42 52.15
N MET A 266 -19.65 12.03 51.47
CA MET A 266 -18.90 13.19 51.98
C MET A 266 -19.83 14.37 52.28
N ASN A 267 -20.75 14.69 51.36
CA ASN A 267 -21.75 15.75 51.56
C ASN A 267 -22.70 15.47 52.73
N HIS A 268 -22.92 14.21 53.09
CA HIS A 268 -23.72 13.85 54.27
C HIS A 268 -22.93 13.99 55.58
N ILE A 269 -21.62 13.71 55.56
CA ILE A 269 -20.74 13.85 56.73
C ILE A 269 -20.50 15.33 57.08
N LEU A 270 -20.51 16.22 56.08
CA LEU A 270 -20.31 17.66 56.27
C LEU A 270 -21.55 18.41 56.78
N LYS A 271 -22.70 17.76 56.87
CA LYS A 271 -23.93 18.32 57.45
C LYS A 271 -24.11 17.86 58.89
#